data_AF-A0A916HSL6-F1
#
_entry.id   AF-A0A916HSL6-F1
#
_cell.length_a   1.000
_cell.length_b   1.000
_cell.length_c   1.000
_cell.angle_alpha   90.00
_cell.angle_beta   90.00
_cell.angle_gamma   90.00
#
_symmetry.space_group_name_H-M   'P 1'
#
loop_
_entity.id
_entity.type
_entity.pdbx_description
1 polymer ?
#
loop_
_entity_poly.entity_id
_entity_poly.type
_entity_poly.pdbx_seq_one_letter_code
_entity_poly.pdbx_strand_id
1 'polypeptide(L)' 'MFNLKGKTALITGGSRGIGRNVAVCLAQAGADIVLWGRDRKALAETVTEVENYGVKASVD' A
#
# COMPACT_ATOMS: atom_id res chain seq x y z
N MET A 1 -11.71 13.88 5.92
CA MET A 1 -10.89 12.73 5.50
C MET A 1 -11.36 12.31 4.12
N PHE A 2 -10.45 12.16 3.16
CA PHE A 2 -10.82 11.77 1.78
C PHE A 2 -11.24 10.29 1.76
N ASN A 3 -12.21 9.95 0.90
CA ASN A 3 -12.66 8.58 0.70
C ASN A 3 -12.12 8.06 -0.65
N LEU A 4 -11.31 7.01 -0.60
CA LEU A 4 -10.71 6.37 -1.77
C LEU A 4 -11.25 4.96 -2.00
N LYS A 5 -12.36 4.58 -1.35
CA LYS A 5 -12.98 3.27 -1.53
C LYS A 5 -13.25 2.99 -3.01
N GLY A 6 -12.80 1.83 -3.48
CA GLY A 6 -12.92 1.41 -4.88
C GLY A 6 -11.92 2.07 -5.84
N LYS A 7 -10.93 2.80 -5.32
CA LYS A 7 -9.77 3.25 -6.08
C LYS A 7 -8.58 2.33 -5.82
N THR A 8 -7.67 2.27 -6.78
CA THR A 8 -6.40 1.56 -6.66
C THR A 8 -5.25 2.56 -6.76
N ALA A 9 -4.29 2.46 -5.85
CA ALA A 9 -3.09 3.30 -5.83
C ALA A 9 -1.84 2.45 -6.11
N LEU A 10 -1.08 2.83 -7.14
CA LEU A 10 0.25 2.29 -7.41
C LEU A 10 1.30 3.13 -6.69
N ILE A 11 2.10 2.51 -5.82
CA ILE A 11 3.20 3.16 -5.12
C ILE A 11 4.53 2.51 -5.53
N THR A 12 5.38 3.29 -6.19
CA THR A 12 6.77 2.91 -6.45
C THR A 12 7.63 3.18 -5.22
N GLY A 13 8.49 2.24 -4.83
CA GLY A 13 9.36 2.39 -3.65
C GLY A 13 8.60 2.24 -2.32
N GLY A 14 7.50 1.49 -2.32
CA GLY A 14 6.63 1.31 -1.16
C GLY A 14 7.17 0.42 -0.05
N SER A 15 8.43 -0.03 -0.09
CA SER A 15 8.97 -0.99 0.87
C SER A 15 9.34 -0.41 2.24
N ARG A 16 9.53 0.92 2.33
CA ARG A 16 9.95 1.62 3.55
C ARG A 16 9.75 3.14 3.45
N GLY A 17 10.00 3.83 4.56
CA GLY A 17 10.05 5.30 4.62
C GLY A 17 8.75 5.94 4.13
N ILE A 18 8.89 6.97 3.29
CA ILE A 18 7.74 7.75 2.79
C ILE A 18 6.79 6.87 1.96
N GLY A 19 7.31 6.01 1.08
CA GLY A 19 6.47 5.16 0.24
C GLY A 19 5.56 4.25 1.05
N ARG A 20 6.10 3.63 2.10
CA ARG A 20 5.33 2.81 3.04
C ARG A 20 4.27 3.62 3.79
N ASN A 21 4.64 4.78 4.32
CA ASN A 21 3.70 5.64 5.04
C ASN A 21 2.56 6.13 4.13
N VAL A 22 2.87 6.46 2.87
CA VAL A 22 1.85 6.83 1.87
C VAL A 22 0.92 5.66 1.60
N ALA A 23 1.43 4.45 1.40
CA ALA A 23 0.61 3.26 1.20
C ALA A 23 -0.37 3.04 2.37
N VAL A 24 0.12 3.16 3.61
CA VAL A 24 -0.70 3.06 4.83
C VAL A 24 -1.78 4.13 4.88
N CYS A 25 -1.45 5.40 4.62
CA CYS A 25 -2.44 6.48 4.63
C CYS A 25 -3.52 6.31 3.55
N LEU A 26 -3.15 5.82 2.36
CA LEU A 26 -4.10 5.57 1.27
C LEU A 26 -4.99 4.35 1.57
N ALA A 27 -4.43 3.30 2.18
CA ALA A 27 -5.18 2.14 2.65
C ALA A 27 -6.20 2.51 3.74
N GLN A 28 -5.82 3.35 4.70
CA GLN A 28 -6.73 3.89 5.72
C GLN A 28 -7.88 4.71 5.11
N ALA A 29 -7.64 5.35 3.96
CA ALA A 29 -8.68 6.05 3.20
C ALA A 29 -9.54 5.11 2.32
N GLY A 30 -9.23 3.80 2.29
CA GLY A 30 -9.99 2.75 1.60
C GLY A 30 -9.49 2.38 0.20
N ALA A 31 -8.30 2.85 -0.22
CA ALA A 31 -7.74 2.48 -1.51
C ALA A 31 -7.12 1.08 -1.49
N ASP A 32 -7.34 0.30 -2.54
CA ASP A 32 -6.54 -0.90 -2.82
C ASP A 32 -5.12 -0.48 -3.24
N ILE A 33 -4.11 -1.28 -2.88
CA ILE A 33 -2.70 -0.88 -2.98
C ILE A 33 -1.92 -1.82 -3.91
N VAL A 34 -1.15 -1.26 -4.83
CA VAL A 34 -0.13 -1.99 -5.60
C VAL A 34 1.23 -1.42 -5.25
N LEU A 35 2.14 -2.24 -4.74
CA LEU A 35 3.49 -1.82 -4.39
C LEU A 35 4.48 -2.32 -5.43
N TRP A 36 5.30 -1.40 -5.96
CA TRP A 36 6.31 -1.73 -6.95
C TRP A 36 7.72 -1.46 -6.43
N GLY A 37 8.62 -2.42 -6.59
CA GLY A 37 10.03 -2.22 -6.24
C GLY A 37 10.88 -3.50 -6.24
N ARG A 38 12.18 -3.32 -6.02
CA ARG A 38 13.17 -4.39 -6.15
C ARG A 38 13.20 -5.38 -4.98
N ASP A 39 12.86 -4.91 -3.77
CA ASP A 39 12.94 -5.70 -2.55
C ASP A 39 11.57 -6.30 -2.21
N ARG A 40 11.26 -7.45 -2.81
CA ARG A 40 9.97 -8.12 -2.64
C ARG A 40 9.68 -8.52 -1.20
N LYS A 41 10.70 -8.83 -0.40
CA LYS A 41 10.53 -9.19 1.01
C LYS A 41 10.05 -7.98 1.82
N ALA A 42 10.72 -6.84 1.66
CA ALA A 42 10.30 -5.62 2.35
C ALA A 42 8.94 -5.07 1.83
N LEU A 43 8.61 -5.30 0.55
CA LEU A 43 7.28 -4.98 0.02
C LEU A 43 6.19 -5.86 0.65
N ALA A 44 6.44 -7.15 0.83
CA ALA A 44 5.49 -8.06 1.46
C ALA A 44 5.15 -7.65 2.90
N GLU A 45 6.12 -7.15 3.68
CA GLU A 45 5.86 -6.59 5.01
C GLU A 45 4.89 -5.41 4.96
N THR A 46 5.02 -4.55 3.95
CA THR A 46 4.11 -3.41 3.77
C THR A 46 2.73 -3.87 3.28
N VAL A 47 2.64 -4.88 2.42
CA VAL A 47 1.37 -5.50 2.01
C VAL A 47 0.60 -5.99 3.23
N THR A 48 1.24 -6.78 4.11
CA THR A 48 0.58 -7.29 5.33
C THR A 48 0.10 -6.14 6.22
N GLU A 49 0.86 -5.05 6.32
CA GLU A 49 0.43 -3.88 7.10
C GLU A 49 -0.82 -3.23 6.51
N VAL A 50 -0.85 -2.97 5.19
CA VAL A 50 -1.96 -2.26 4.56
C VAL A 50 -3.24 -3.11 4.48
N GLU A 51 -3.12 -4.43 4.36
CA GLU A 51 -4.27 -5.35 4.36
C GLU A 51 -5.05 -5.32 5.68
N ASN A 52 -4.40 -4.95 6.80
CA ASN A 52 -5.09 -4.78 8.09
C ASN A 52 -6.14 -3.67 8.07
N TYR A 53 -6.13 -2.78 7.08
CA TYR A 53 -7.15 -1.74 6.89
C TYR A 53 -8.34 -2.22 6.03
N GLY A 54 -8.41 -3.50 5.68
CA GLY A 54 -9.52 -4.09 4.94
C GLY A 54 -9.53 -3.79 3.45
N VAL A 55 -8.37 -3.40 2.90
CA VAL A 55 -8.15 -3.18 1.46
C VAL A 55 -7.36 -4.34 0.87
N LYS A 56 -7.40 -4.50 -0.45
CA LYS A 56 -6.55 -5.47 -1.16
C LYS A 56 -5.17 -4.89 -1.38
N ALA A 57 -4.14 -5.73 -1.35
CA ALA A 57 -2.81 -5.30 -1.75
C ALA A 57 -2.03 -6.37 -2.54
N SER A 58 -1.14 -5.92 -3.43
CA SER A 58 -0.27 -6.79 -4.24
C SER A 58 1.12 -6.19 -4.43
N VAL A 59 2.08 -7.05 -4.81
CA VAL A 59 3.45 -6.67 -5.16
C VAL A 59 3.69 -6.98 -6.63
N ASP A 60 4.23 -6.00 -7.37
CA ASP A 60 4.75 -6.17 -8.74
C ASP A 60 6.28 -5.96 -8.78
#